data_AF-A0A4S4FMF8-F1
#
_entry.id   AF-A0A4S4FMF8-F1
#
_cell.length_a   1.000
_cell.length_b   1.000
_cell.length_c   1.000
_cell.angle_alpha   90.00
_cell.angle_beta   90.00
_cell.angle_gamma   90.00
#
_symmetry.space_group_name_H-M   'P 1'
#
loop_
_entity.id
_entity.type
_entity.pdbx_description
1 polymer ?
#
loop_
_entity_poly.entity_id
_entity_poly.type
_entity_poly.pdbx_seq_one_letter_code
_entity_poly.pdbx_strand_id
1 'polypeptide(L)'
;MARRAHRVGARRVPRLWRRGARRAERGRGAVTAALERAYLELLPSARQRAESGQPVVGIVGRDVPAVLVSAAGAQPYRLGAGRQAAAPSAAPSAAQSAAEATAIMGGAVDRAALVLLAEILSGSLDFLAGILIAHDCEASVRLHFALQELYRRGSSTIPVHLVDQVHLDRPSTLRFNTHQLEAMTDVLRSWTGSGITRDALESAHAEHSMVRASLSDVQVARRTRRMSGLSALHAYAVGVGSSPAAALALLEGRERGADTADALPVFLTGSAPIGDELYRAIEDAGAVVVGEDHDWGDPILSDLLPERLPAELPDALRELALSRLHGDPASASSTMAARAAATRSGVEATRARALLSIVRPHDEAPLWDWKRQRELAGVPHLEVRGEAAEDPSAVAAAIGELRAAS
;
A
#
# COMPACT_ATOMS: atom_id res chain seq x y z
N MET A 1 46.33 40.13 13.98
CA MET A 1 47.21 38.94 13.84
C MET A 1 46.39 37.67 14.09
N ALA A 2 46.48 36.72 13.16
CA ALA A 2 46.10 35.29 13.23
C ALA A 2 44.63 34.88 13.50
N ARG A 3 43.93 34.54 12.40
CA ARG A 3 42.76 33.65 12.34
C ARG A 3 43.19 32.20 12.66
N ARG A 4 42.46 31.47 13.49
CA ARG A 4 42.52 29.99 13.58
C ARG A 4 41.19 29.39 13.12
N ALA A 5 41.20 28.80 11.93
CA ALA A 5 40.11 28.02 11.39
C ALA A 5 40.20 26.57 11.92
N HIS A 6 39.16 26.10 12.60
CA HIS A 6 38.99 24.69 12.92
C HIS A 6 38.50 23.94 11.67
N ARG A 7 39.39 23.11 11.09
CA ARG A 7 39.01 22.09 10.11
C ARG A 7 38.36 20.92 10.83
N VAL A 8 37.05 20.76 10.67
CA VAL A 8 36.34 19.51 11.00
C VAL A 8 36.63 18.51 9.88
N GLY A 9 37.25 17.39 10.25
CA GLY A 9 37.65 16.34 9.32
C GLY A 9 36.46 15.63 8.69
N ALA A 10 36.44 15.57 7.36
CA ALA A 10 35.53 14.71 6.61
C ALA A 10 35.77 13.24 7.02
N ARG A 11 34.80 12.65 7.72
CA ARG A 11 34.79 11.21 8.01
C ARG A 11 34.70 10.45 6.69
N ARG A 12 35.78 9.74 6.36
CA ARG A 12 35.82 8.81 5.22
C ARG A 12 34.83 7.68 5.47
N VAL A 13 33.83 7.57 4.60
CA VAL A 13 32.96 6.39 4.51
C VAL A 13 33.83 5.14 4.24
N PRO A 14 33.69 4.04 5.01
CA PRO A 14 34.50 2.84 4.81
C PRO A 14 34.37 2.27 3.40
N ARG A 15 35.50 1.91 2.79
CA ARG A 15 35.61 1.34 1.41
C ARG A 15 34.82 0.04 1.19
N LEU A 16 34.28 -0.59 2.24
CA LEU A 16 33.45 -1.80 2.18
C LEU A 16 32.03 -1.55 1.62
N TRP A 17 31.48 -0.35 1.77
CA TRP A 17 30.14 -0.01 1.27
C TRP A 17 30.07 0.12 -0.26
N ARG A 18 31.17 0.51 -0.93
CA ARG A 18 31.21 0.65 -2.40
C ARG A 18 31.28 -0.69 -3.15
N ARG A 19 31.56 -1.80 -2.46
CA ARG A 19 31.55 -3.14 -3.07
C ARG A 19 30.17 -3.81 -3.01
N GLY A 20 29.32 -3.50 -2.03
CA GLY A 20 27.92 -3.96 -1.96
C GLY A 20 27.05 -3.34 -3.05
N ALA A 21 27.09 -2.01 -3.20
CA ALA A 21 26.31 -1.28 -4.21
C ALA A 21 26.60 -1.71 -5.66
N ARG A 22 27.88 -2.01 -6.00
CA ARG A 22 28.25 -2.49 -7.35
C ARG A 22 27.92 -3.96 -7.60
N ARG A 23 27.64 -4.76 -6.57
CA ARG A 23 27.17 -6.15 -6.70
C ARG A 23 25.65 -6.20 -6.83
N ALA A 24 24.93 -5.30 -6.15
CA ALA A 24 23.49 -5.10 -6.29
C ALA A 24 23.06 -4.57 -7.67
N GLU A 25 23.90 -3.84 -8.39
CA GLU A 25 23.61 -3.41 -9.77
C GLU A 25 23.86 -4.48 -10.84
N ARG A 26 24.72 -5.48 -10.58
CA ARG A 26 25.12 -6.48 -11.60
C ARG A 26 24.30 -7.78 -11.57
N GLY A 27 23.28 -7.86 -10.71
CA GLY A 27 22.44 -9.06 -10.56
C GLY A 27 20.93 -8.79 -10.54
N ARG A 28 20.47 -7.54 -10.76
CA ARG A 28 19.02 -7.28 -10.86
C ARG A 28 18.50 -7.91 -12.15
N GLY A 29 17.76 -9.02 -12.02
CA GLY A 29 17.10 -9.66 -13.14
C GLY A 29 16.18 -8.69 -13.88
N ALA A 30 16.02 -8.88 -15.19
CA ALA A 30 15.22 -8.01 -16.06
C ALA A 30 13.77 -7.79 -15.55
N VAL A 31 13.22 -8.76 -14.82
CA VAL A 31 11.89 -8.69 -14.19
C VAL A 31 11.83 -7.62 -13.10
N THR A 32 12.80 -7.59 -12.19
CA THR A 32 12.87 -6.60 -11.11
C THR A 32 12.96 -5.19 -11.68
N ALA A 33 13.81 -4.97 -12.69
CA ALA A 33 13.93 -3.65 -13.32
C ALA A 33 12.64 -3.22 -14.06
N ALA A 34 11.91 -4.16 -14.66
CA ALA A 34 10.64 -3.87 -15.31
C ALA A 34 9.54 -3.52 -14.31
N LEU A 35 9.47 -4.24 -13.17
CA LEU A 35 8.51 -3.94 -12.09
C LEU A 35 8.81 -2.60 -11.43
N GLU A 36 10.09 -2.30 -11.15
CA GLU A 36 10.50 -1.01 -10.60
C GLU A 36 10.13 0.15 -11.54
N ARG A 37 10.36 -0.01 -12.85
CA ARG A 37 9.94 0.99 -13.84
C ARG A 37 8.42 1.17 -13.86
N ALA A 38 7.67 0.07 -13.94
CA ALA A 38 6.21 0.12 -13.97
C ALA A 38 5.64 0.76 -12.70
N TYR A 39 6.22 0.47 -11.53
CA TYR A 39 5.88 1.11 -10.27
C TYR A 39 6.04 2.64 -10.31
N LEU A 40 7.17 3.14 -10.85
CA LEU A 40 7.43 4.57 -11.01
C LEU A 40 6.53 5.23 -12.08
N GLU A 41 6.10 4.47 -13.08
CA GLU A 41 5.24 4.93 -14.19
C GLU A 41 3.74 4.93 -13.84
N LEU A 42 3.34 4.43 -12.67
CA LEU A 42 1.92 4.34 -12.27
C LEU A 42 1.19 5.69 -12.32
N LEU A 43 1.76 6.74 -11.72
CA LEU A 43 1.15 8.07 -11.71
C LEU A 43 1.10 8.71 -13.11
N PRO A 44 2.22 8.78 -13.88
CA PRO A 44 2.18 9.24 -15.27
C PRO A 44 1.17 8.47 -16.14
N SER A 45 1.09 7.15 -15.99
CA SER A 45 0.17 6.30 -16.75
C SER A 45 -1.29 6.58 -16.41
N ALA A 46 -1.61 6.80 -15.13
CA ALA A 46 -2.94 7.18 -14.69
C ALA A 46 -3.34 8.54 -15.30
N ARG A 47 -2.45 9.54 -15.23
CA ARG A 47 -2.67 10.85 -15.84
C ARG A 47 -2.91 10.76 -17.34
N GLN A 48 -2.07 10.00 -18.06
CA GLN A 48 -2.23 9.82 -19.50
C GLN A 48 -3.59 9.22 -19.87
N ARG A 49 -4.13 8.29 -19.06
CA ARG A 49 -5.46 7.73 -19.27
C ARG A 49 -6.57 8.78 -19.11
N ALA A 50 -6.48 9.59 -18.06
CA ALA A 50 -7.40 10.71 -17.87
C ALA A 50 -7.37 11.69 -19.06
N GLU A 51 -6.17 12.05 -19.52
CA GLU A 51 -5.99 12.91 -20.69
C GLU A 51 -6.53 12.29 -22.00
N SER A 52 -6.53 10.95 -22.09
CA SER A 52 -7.15 10.22 -23.20
C SER A 52 -8.67 10.08 -23.11
N GLY A 53 -9.29 10.63 -22.07
CA GLY A 53 -10.74 10.62 -21.85
C GLY A 53 -11.27 9.44 -21.02
N GLN A 54 -10.41 8.56 -20.49
CA GLN A 54 -10.84 7.51 -19.56
C GLN A 54 -10.86 8.09 -18.13
N PRO A 55 -12.01 8.11 -17.42
CA PRO A 55 -12.06 8.59 -16.04
C PRO A 55 -11.11 7.78 -15.13
N VAL A 56 -10.39 8.48 -14.26
CA VAL A 56 -9.52 7.85 -13.26
C VAL A 56 -10.04 8.20 -11.87
N VAL A 57 -10.28 7.19 -11.05
CA VAL A 57 -10.79 7.36 -9.69
C VAL A 57 -9.71 6.96 -8.70
N GLY A 58 -9.34 7.91 -7.84
CA GLY A 58 -8.39 7.68 -6.76
C GLY A 58 -9.01 6.80 -5.66
N ILE A 59 -8.22 5.87 -5.12
CA ILE A 59 -8.62 4.99 -4.03
C ILE A 59 -7.64 5.14 -2.88
N VAL A 60 -8.16 5.46 -1.69
CA VAL A 60 -7.42 5.45 -0.42
C VAL A 60 -7.94 4.32 0.45
N GLY A 61 -7.02 3.52 0.95
CA GLY A 61 -7.33 2.41 1.84
C GLY A 61 -7.79 1.15 1.12
N ARG A 62 -8.00 0.09 1.91
CA ARG A 62 -8.26 -1.27 1.41
C ARG A 62 -9.73 -1.54 1.09
N ASP A 63 -10.65 -0.94 1.84
CA ASP A 63 -12.07 -1.37 1.81
C ASP A 63 -12.85 -0.87 0.60
N VAL A 64 -12.23 -0.05 -0.25
CA VAL A 64 -12.85 0.37 -1.51
C VAL A 64 -12.72 -0.75 -2.56
N PRO A 65 -13.84 -1.34 -3.05
CA PRO A 65 -13.78 -2.39 -4.06
C PRO A 65 -13.46 -1.83 -5.44
N ALA A 66 -12.18 -1.90 -5.85
CA ALA A 66 -11.69 -1.43 -7.16
C ALA A 66 -12.41 -2.06 -8.37
N VAL A 67 -13.01 -3.24 -8.19
CA VAL A 67 -13.84 -3.90 -9.21
C VAL A 67 -15.06 -3.05 -9.59
N LEU A 68 -15.69 -2.34 -8.64
CA LEU A 68 -16.83 -1.46 -8.93
C LEU A 68 -16.42 -0.21 -9.71
N VAL A 69 -15.22 0.31 -9.43
CA VAL A 69 -14.65 1.43 -10.20
C VAL A 69 -14.43 1.02 -11.66
N SER A 70 -13.86 -0.16 -11.87
CA SER A 70 -13.63 -0.72 -13.21
C SER A 70 -14.97 -0.99 -13.93
N ALA A 71 -15.95 -1.54 -13.23
CA ALA A 71 -17.29 -1.78 -13.76
C ALA A 71 -18.06 -0.50 -14.12
N ALA A 72 -17.70 0.64 -13.51
CA ALA A 72 -18.22 1.97 -13.86
C ALA A 72 -17.50 2.61 -15.05
N GLY A 73 -16.58 1.88 -15.70
CA GLY A 73 -15.80 2.35 -16.86
C GLY A 73 -14.57 3.20 -16.50
N ALA A 74 -14.23 3.33 -15.21
CA ALA A 74 -13.09 4.10 -14.75
C ALA A 74 -11.86 3.22 -14.49
N GLN A 75 -10.67 3.80 -14.58
CA GLN A 75 -9.44 3.17 -14.08
C GLN A 75 -9.34 3.40 -12.57
N PRO A 76 -9.33 2.34 -11.73
CA PRO A 76 -8.97 2.49 -10.33
C PRO A 76 -7.49 2.86 -10.21
N TYR A 77 -7.19 3.85 -9.39
CA TYR A 77 -5.82 4.25 -9.08
C TYR A 77 -5.63 4.30 -7.56
N ARG A 78 -4.99 3.27 -7.01
CA ARG A 78 -4.67 3.26 -5.58
C ARG A 78 -3.63 4.32 -5.26
N LEU A 79 -4.01 5.29 -4.44
CA LEU A 79 -3.21 6.40 -3.98
C LEU A 79 -2.29 5.90 -2.87
N GLY A 80 -0.99 5.86 -3.16
CA GLY A 80 0.06 5.58 -2.18
C GLY A 80 0.90 6.84 -2.01
N ALA A 81 1.13 7.22 -0.76
CA ALA A 81 1.90 8.40 -0.41
C ALA A 81 3.36 8.27 -0.89
N GLY A 82 3.97 9.28 -1.52
CA GLY A 82 5.43 9.31 -1.66
C GLY A 82 6.04 8.52 -2.83
N ARG A 83 5.23 8.12 -3.83
CA ARG A 83 5.75 7.55 -5.09
C ARG A 83 6.66 8.49 -5.89
N GLN A 84 6.73 9.77 -5.50
CA GLN A 84 7.62 10.79 -6.10
C GLN A 84 8.97 10.95 -5.39
N ALA A 85 9.32 10.13 -4.39
CA ALA A 85 10.57 10.28 -3.62
C ALA A 85 11.87 10.06 -4.42
N ALA A 86 11.82 9.81 -5.73
CA ALA A 86 12.98 9.82 -6.62
C ALA A 86 13.37 11.20 -7.18
N ALA A 87 12.62 12.26 -6.89
CA ALA A 87 13.13 13.61 -7.11
C ALA A 87 12.60 14.54 -6.01
N PRO A 88 13.46 15.04 -5.08
CA PRO A 88 13.19 16.32 -4.46
C PRO A 88 13.21 17.34 -5.60
N SER A 89 12.07 17.55 -6.25
CA SER A 89 11.92 18.77 -7.01
C SER A 89 12.04 19.86 -5.95
N ALA A 90 13.12 20.63 -6.02
CA ALA A 90 13.33 21.85 -5.26
C ALA A 90 12.31 22.94 -5.66
N ALA A 91 11.12 22.54 -6.11
CA ALA A 91 10.01 23.42 -6.39
C ALA A 91 9.50 23.96 -5.04
N PRO A 92 9.44 25.28 -4.86
CA PRO A 92 8.88 25.92 -3.67
C PRO A 92 7.49 25.39 -3.29
N SER A 93 6.74 24.85 -4.26
CA SER A 93 5.38 24.32 -4.08
C SER A 93 5.29 23.04 -3.24
N ALA A 94 6.30 22.16 -3.24
CA ALA A 94 6.21 20.88 -2.50
C ALA A 94 6.31 21.09 -0.99
N ALA A 95 7.28 21.92 -0.55
CA ALA A 95 7.42 22.29 0.86
C ALA A 95 6.23 23.11 1.36
N GLN A 96 5.68 23.98 0.51
CA GLN A 96 4.47 24.74 0.82
C GLN A 96 3.26 23.83 1.00
N SER A 97 3.03 22.89 0.06
CA SER A 97 1.90 21.94 0.13
C SER A 97 2.02 21.04 1.36
N ALA A 98 3.23 20.62 1.73
CA ALA A 98 3.48 19.84 2.95
C ALA A 98 3.15 20.65 4.22
N ALA A 99 3.60 21.91 4.30
CA ALA A 99 3.29 22.78 5.42
C ALA A 99 1.79 23.09 5.53
N GLU A 100 1.12 23.29 4.40
CA GLU A 100 -0.34 23.51 4.33
C GLU A 100 -1.11 22.26 4.75
N ALA A 101 -0.71 21.07 4.29
CA ALA A 101 -1.31 19.81 4.73
C ALA A 101 -1.24 19.63 6.25
N THR A 102 -0.07 19.92 6.86
CA THR A 102 0.10 19.92 8.32
C THR A 102 -0.76 21.00 9.00
N ALA A 103 -0.93 22.18 8.40
CA ALA A 103 -1.77 23.22 8.95
C ALA A 103 -3.27 22.84 8.95
N ILE A 104 -3.72 22.13 7.91
CA ILE A 104 -5.12 21.69 7.76
C ILE A 104 -5.45 20.51 8.67
N MET A 105 -4.62 19.47 8.66
CA MET A 105 -4.89 18.22 9.39
C MET A 105 -4.32 18.21 10.81
N GLY A 106 -3.46 19.19 11.14
CA GLY A 106 -2.65 19.18 12.36
C GLY A 106 -1.39 18.32 12.21
N GLY A 107 -0.47 18.46 13.17
CA GLY A 107 0.78 17.69 13.20
C GLY A 107 0.68 16.29 13.82
N ALA A 108 -0.47 15.94 14.40
CA ALA A 108 -0.70 14.66 15.09
C ALA A 108 -1.61 13.73 14.28
N VAL A 109 -1.19 13.44 13.04
CA VAL A 109 -1.84 12.55 12.08
C VAL A 109 -0.76 11.69 11.41
N ASP A 110 -1.08 10.45 11.05
CA ASP A 110 -0.18 9.58 10.28
C ASP A 110 0.36 10.33 9.04
N ARG A 111 1.68 10.26 8.87
CA ARG A 111 2.41 10.87 7.77
C ARG A 111 1.87 10.47 6.40
N ALA A 112 1.37 9.24 6.24
CA ALA A 112 0.80 8.79 4.97
C ALA A 112 -0.35 9.70 4.50
N ALA A 113 -1.25 10.12 5.40
CA ALA A 113 -2.34 11.03 5.08
C ALA A 113 -1.85 12.45 4.80
N LEU A 114 -0.84 12.94 5.53
CA LEU A 114 -0.24 14.25 5.30
C LEU A 114 0.44 14.35 3.93
N VAL A 115 1.20 13.33 3.54
CA VAL A 115 1.86 13.27 2.23
C VAL A 115 0.82 13.23 1.11
N LEU A 116 -0.24 12.43 1.27
CA LEU A 116 -1.30 12.37 0.26
C LEU A 116 -2.06 13.69 0.14
N LEU A 117 -2.39 14.36 1.26
CA LEU A 117 -3.01 15.68 1.20
C LEU A 117 -2.10 16.70 0.53
N ALA A 118 -0.79 16.69 0.81
CA ALA A 118 0.18 17.56 0.15
C ALA A 118 0.24 17.30 -1.36
N GLU A 119 0.19 16.05 -1.80
CA GLU A 119 0.13 15.69 -3.23
C GLU A 119 -1.15 16.25 -3.90
N ILE A 120 -2.30 16.20 -3.22
CA ILE A 120 -3.55 16.79 -3.72
C ILE A 120 -3.45 18.32 -3.78
N LEU A 121 -3.00 18.98 -2.72
CA LEU A 121 -2.86 20.45 -2.66
C LEU A 121 -1.90 20.99 -3.71
N SER A 122 -0.91 20.20 -4.11
CA SER A 122 0.03 20.59 -5.17
C SER A 122 -0.60 20.61 -6.58
N GLY A 123 -1.84 20.12 -6.74
CA GLY A 123 -2.51 19.95 -8.04
C GLY A 123 -2.02 18.72 -8.83
N SER A 124 -1.11 17.93 -8.25
CA SER A 124 -0.55 16.75 -8.94
C SER A 124 -1.57 15.65 -9.23
N LEU A 125 -2.77 15.73 -8.64
CA LEU A 125 -3.85 14.77 -8.78
C LEU A 125 -5.13 15.37 -9.40
N ASP A 126 -5.09 16.59 -9.93
CA ASP A 126 -6.27 17.30 -10.49
C ASP A 126 -6.92 16.60 -11.71
N PHE A 127 -6.24 15.59 -12.27
CA PHE A 127 -6.77 14.77 -13.36
C PHE A 127 -7.77 13.71 -12.88
N LEU A 128 -7.90 13.49 -11.57
CA LEU A 128 -8.82 12.50 -11.01
C LEU A 128 -10.28 12.96 -11.14
N ALA A 129 -11.16 12.04 -11.55
CA ALA A 129 -12.60 12.28 -11.60
C ALA A 129 -13.24 12.34 -10.19
N GLY A 130 -12.58 11.74 -9.21
CA GLY A 130 -12.97 11.75 -7.79
C GLY A 130 -12.06 10.84 -6.96
N ILE A 131 -12.19 10.93 -5.63
CA ILE A 131 -11.45 10.09 -4.68
C ILE A 131 -12.43 9.34 -3.77
N LEU A 132 -12.31 8.01 -3.76
CA LEU A 132 -12.95 7.13 -2.79
C LEU A 132 -11.99 6.87 -1.63
N ILE A 133 -12.49 7.01 -0.41
CA ILE A 133 -11.69 6.84 0.82
C ILE A 133 -12.37 5.79 1.69
N ALA A 134 -11.64 4.75 2.07
CA ALA A 134 -12.11 3.74 3.00
C ALA A 134 -12.19 4.27 4.44
N HIS A 135 -13.11 3.73 5.23
CA HIS A 135 -13.10 3.86 6.69
C HIS A 135 -12.30 2.72 7.34
N ASP A 136 -11.04 2.56 6.90
CA ASP A 136 -10.17 1.49 7.38
C ASP A 136 -9.21 1.93 8.48
N CYS A 137 -8.94 3.23 8.61
CA CYS A 137 -8.17 3.80 9.70
C CYS A 137 -8.59 5.25 9.99
N GLU A 138 -8.21 5.76 11.16
CA GLU A 138 -8.52 7.14 11.58
C GLU A 138 -7.93 8.19 10.62
N ALA A 139 -6.72 7.95 10.10
CA ALA A 139 -6.05 8.85 9.19
C ALA A 139 -6.82 9.02 7.87
N SER A 140 -7.38 7.94 7.32
CA SER A 140 -8.26 7.97 6.13
C SER A 140 -9.51 8.80 6.39
N VAL A 141 -10.17 8.64 7.54
CA VAL A 141 -11.37 9.41 7.90
C VAL A 141 -11.06 10.90 8.06
N ARG A 142 -9.97 11.24 8.75
CA ARG A 142 -9.52 12.64 8.88
C ARG A 142 -9.20 13.25 7.53
N LEU A 143 -8.53 12.49 6.64
CA LEU A 143 -8.25 12.92 5.27
C LEU A 143 -9.54 13.20 4.49
N HIS A 144 -10.55 12.35 4.61
CA HIS A 144 -11.85 12.56 3.98
C HIS A 144 -12.48 13.90 4.40
N PHE A 145 -12.56 14.19 5.70
CA PHE A 145 -13.15 15.44 6.16
C PHE A 145 -12.36 16.68 5.72
N ALA A 146 -11.04 16.60 5.72
CA ALA A 146 -10.20 17.68 5.21
C ALA A 146 -10.48 17.95 3.72
N LEU A 147 -10.49 16.90 2.89
CA LEU A 147 -10.74 17.03 1.45
C LEU A 147 -12.16 17.47 1.13
N GLN A 148 -13.15 16.96 1.88
CA GLN A 148 -14.54 17.35 1.71
C GLN A 148 -14.72 18.85 1.99
N GLU A 149 -14.08 19.37 3.03
CA GLU A 149 -14.13 20.79 3.37
C GLU A 149 -13.40 21.66 2.32
N LEU A 150 -12.25 21.19 1.80
CA LEU A 150 -11.55 21.85 0.70
C LEU A 150 -12.41 21.91 -0.56
N TYR A 151 -13.08 20.81 -0.92
CA TYR A 151 -14.00 20.76 -2.06
C TYR A 151 -15.19 21.70 -1.85
N ARG A 152 -15.82 21.68 -0.67
CA ARG A 152 -16.97 22.55 -0.34
C ARG A 152 -16.62 24.05 -0.42
N ARG A 153 -15.37 24.42 -0.09
CA ARG A 153 -14.88 25.81 -0.18
C ARG A 153 -14.37 26.20 -1.57
N GLY A 154 -14.31 25.26 -2.52
CA GLY A 154 -13.72 25.49 -3.85
C GLY A 154 -12.19 25.58 -3.85
N SER A 155 -11.53 25.15 -2.78
CA SER A 155 -10.06 25.06 -2.68
C SER A 155 -9.51 23.76 -3.24
N SER A 156 -10.37 22.78 -3.52
CA SER A 156 -10.09 21.59 -4.33
C SER A 156 -11.22 21.42 -5.35
N THR A 157 -10.90 20.96 -6.55
CA THR A 157 -11.88 20.64 -7.60
C THR A 157 -12.27 19.17 -7.60
N ILE A 158 -11.58 18.32 -6.83
CA ILE A 158 -11.75 16.87 -6.86
C ILE A 158 -12.84 16.48 -5.84
N PRO A 159 -13.97 15.90 -6.28
CA PRO A 159 -14.99 15.42 -5.36
C PRO A 159 -14.49 14.20 -4.58
N VAL A 160 -14.94 14.06 -3.33
CA VAL A 160 -14.55 12.94 -2.47
C VAL A 160 -15.76 12.23 -1.87
N HIS A 161 -15.64 10.93 -1.65
CA HIS A 161 -16.68 10.11 -1.02
C HIS A 161 -16.06 9.11 -0.04
N LEU A 162 -16.66 9.01 1.15
CA LEU A 162 -16.27 8.05 2.17
C LEU A 162 -17.04 6.75 1.94
N VAL A 163 -16.31 5.67 1.67
CA VAL A 163 -16.82 4.30 1.62
C VAL A 163 -16.77 3.75 3.04
N ASP A 164 -17.79 4.09 3.82
CA ASP A 164 -17.89 3.75 5.24
C ASP A 164 -18.33 2.30 5.43
N GLN A 165 -17.41 1.35 5.27
CA GLN A 165 -17.64 -0.05 5.63
C GLN A 165 -17.22 -0.31 7.08
N VAL A 166 -18.06 -1.02 7.83
CA VAL A 166 -17.78 -1.42 9.21
C VAL A 166 -17.53 -2.93 9.32
N HIS A 167 -16.81 -3.35 10.37
CA HIS A 167 -16.11 -4.65 10.40
C HIS A 167 -16.61 -5.61 11.49
N LEU A 168 -17.65 -5.25 12.23
CA LEU A 168 -18.26 -6.16 13.20
C LEU A 168 -19.01 -7.27 12.47
N ASP A 169 -18.62 -8.53 12.63
CA ASP A 169 -19.25 -9.67 11.95
C ASP A 169 -20.68 -9.92 12.46
N ARG A 170 -21.64 -9.21 11.84
CA ARG A 170 -23.07 -9.24 12.20
C ARG A 170 -23.92 -9.11 10.94
N PRO A 171 -25.11 -9.74 10.89
CA PRO A 171 -26.04 -9.55 9.76
C PRO A 171 -26.43 -8.09 9.51
N SER A 172 -26.47 -7.25 10.55
CA SER A 172 -26.73 -5.80 10.41
C SER A 172 -25.60 -5.07 9.71
N THR A 173 -24.34 -5.43 9.99
CA THR A 173 -23.16 -4.86 9.34
C THR A 173 -23.16 -5.16 7.86
N LEU A 174 -23.45 -6.40 7.49
CA LEU A 174 -23.52 -6.77 6.07
C LEU A 174 -24.58 -5.98 5.32
N ARG A 175 -25.77 -5.77 5.91
CA ARG A 175 -26.82 -4.93 5.31
C ARG A 175 -26.36 -3.48 5.17
N PHE A 176 -25.73 -2.92 6.19
CA PHE A 176 -25.17 -1.57 6.16
C PHE A 176 -24.10 -1.44 5.07
N ASN A 177 -23.08 -2.29 5.06
CA ASN A 177 -22.02 -2.26 4.05
C ASN A 177 -22.56 -2.45 2.63
N THR A 178 -23.59 -3.29 2.44
CA THR A 178 -24.25 -3.44 1.13
C THR A 178 -24.86 -2.11 0.66
N HIS A 179 -25.58 -1.42 1.54
CA HIS A 179 -26.15 -0.10 1.24
C HIS A 179 -25.06 0.95 0.92
N GLN A 180 -23.93 0.89 1.62
CA GLN A 180 -22.79 1.77 1.37
C GLN A 180 -22.19 1.52 -0.02
N LEU A 181 -22.13 0.27 -0.47
CA LEU A 181 -21.71 -0.06 -1.83
C LEU A 181 -22.73 0.36 -2.89
N GLU A 182 -24.03 0.27 -2.62
CA GLU A 182 -25.08 0.82 -3.48
C GLU A 182 -24.88 2.34 -3.66
N ALA A 183 -24.72 3.09 -2.56
CA ALA A 183 -24.47 4.53 -2.61
C ALA A 183 -23.18 4.86 -3.38
N MET A 184 -22.12 4.06 -3.20
CA MET A 184 -20.89 4.20 -3.98
C MET A 184 -21.14 4.01 -5.49
N THR A 185 -22.05 3.12 -5.91
CA THR A 185 -22.37 2.96 -7.35
C THR A 185 -23.01 4.20 -7.95
N ASP A 186 -23.86 4.91 -7.20
CA ASP A 186 -24.47 6.17 -7.65
C ASP A 186 -23.44 7.30 -7.72
N VAL A 187 -22.52 7.36 -6.76
CA VAL A 187 -21.39 8.29 -6.78
C VAL A 187 -20.51 8.04 -8.00
N LEU A 188 -20.14 6.80 -8.27
CA LEU A 188 -19.35 6.44 -9.45
C LEU A 188 -20.06 6.83 -10.74
N ARG A 189 -21.37 6.57 -10.85
CA ARG A 189 -22.17 7.02 -12.02
C ARG A 189 -22.07 8.52 -12.21
N SER A 190 -22.10 9.31 -11.14
CA SER A 190 -21.99 10.77 -11.23
C SER A 190 -20.62 11.25 -11.72
N TRP A 191 -19.54 10.50 -11.43
CA TRP A 191 -18.17 10.86 -11.81
C TRP A 191 -17.79 10.33 -13.20
N THR A 192 -18.28 9.16 -13.59
CA THR A 192 -17.92 8.51 -14.87
C THR A 192 -18.96 8.73 -15.96
N GLY A 193 -20.16 9.21 -15.61
CA GLY A 193 -21.30 9.30 -16.52
C GLY A 193 -21.92 7.95 -16.89
N SER A 194 -21.39 6.84 -16.37
CA SER A 194 -21.81 5.47 -16.73
C SER A 194 -22.28 4.71 -15.51
N GLY A 195 -23.47 4.10 -15.59
CA GLY A 195 -23.94 3.18 -14.56
C GLY A 195 -23.22 1.83 -14.63
N ILE A 196 -23.08 1.16 -13.48
CA ILE A 196 -22.59 -0.21 -13.42
C ILE A 196 -23.66 -1.15 -13.95
N THR A 197 -23.39 -1.82 -15.06
CA THR A 197 -24.23 -2.90 -15.59
C THR A 197 -23.73 -4.25 -15.09
N ARG A 198 -24.56 -5.28 -15.21
CA ARG A 198 -24.16 -6.62 -14.81
C ARG A 198 -22.99 -7.15 -15.64
N ASP A 199 -23.03 -6.97 -16.95
CA ASP A 199 -21.96 -7.43 -17.85
C ASP A 199 -20.64 -6.70 -17.57
N ALA A 200 -20.70 -5.39 -17.30
CA ALA A 200 -19.51 -4.62 -16.95
C ALA A 200 -18.91 -5.08 -15.61
N LEU A 201 -19.76 -5.40 -14.62
CA LEU A 201 -19.32 -5.94 -13.35
C LEU A 201 -18.69 -7.32 -13.50
N GLU A 202 -19.28 -8.21 -14.30
CA GLU A 202 -18.72 -9.54 -14.56
C GLU A 202 -17.37 -9.47 -15.28
N SER A 203 -17.27 -8.60 -16.30
CA SER A 203 -16.01 -8.39 -17.03
C SER A 203 -14.92 -7.86 -16.10
N ALA A 204 -15.22 -6.82 -15.31
CA ALA A 204 -14.28 -6.28 -14.33
C ALA A 204 -13.88 -7.33 -13.29
N HIS A 205 -14.82 -8.13 -12.81
CA HIS A 205 -14.56 -9.19 -11.85
C HIS A 205 -13.62 -10.27 -12.40
N ALA A 206 -13.85 -10.70 -13.64
CA ALA A 206 -12.99 -11.67 -14.32
C ALA A 206 -11.56 -11.13 -14.47
N GLU A 207 -11.40 -9.90 -14.94
CA GLU A 207 -10.10 -9.25 -15.12
C GLU A 207 -9.32 -9.10 -13.81
N HIS A 208 -9.99 -8.63 -12.75
CA HIS A 208 -9.38 -8.49 -11.43
C HIS A 208 -9.02 -9.86 -10.82
N SER A 209 -9.84 -10.88 -11.06
CA SER A 209 -9.56 -12.25 -10.63
C SER A 209 -8.32 -12.83 -11.31
N MET A 210 -8.10 -12.53 -12.61
CA MET A 210 -6.88 -12.92 -13.32
C MET A 210 -5.65 -12.24 -12.72
N VAL A 211 -5.70 -10.92 -12.48
CA VAL A 211 -4.59 -10.18 -11.84
C VAL A 211 -4.27 -10.77 -10.47
N ARG A 212 -5.30 -11.07 -9.66
CA ARG A 212 -5.13 -11.69 -8.35
C ARG A 212 -4.48 -13.07 -8.45
N ALA A 213 -4.84 -13.89 -9.44
CA ALA A 213 -4.19 -15.18 -9.66
C ALA A 213 -2.69 -15.00 -9.95
N SER A 214 -2.31 -14.04 -10.80
CA SER A 214 -0.89 -13.73 -11.06
C SER A 214 -0.15 -13.19 -9.83
N LEU A 215 -0.83 -12.41 -8.97
CA LEU A 215 -0.27 -11.94 -7.70
C LEU A 215 -0.12 -13.08 -6.68
N SER A 216 -1.00 -14.08 -6.68
CA SER A 216 -0.81 -15.31 -5.90
C SER A 216 0.46 -16.05 -6.32
N ASP A 217 0.77 -16.09 -7.62
CA ASP A 217 2.05 -16.64 -8.07
C ASP A 217 3.21 -15.81 -7.52
N VAL A 218 3.11 -14.47 -7.55
CA VAL A 218 4.12 -13.55 -6.98
C VAL A 218 4.36 -13.86 -5.51
N GLN A 219 3.30 -14.02 -4.73
CA GLN A 219 3.36 -14.43 -3.33
C GLN A 219 4.13 -15.75 -3.17
N VAL A 220 3.80 -16.77 -3.96
CA VAL A 220 4.49 -18.07 -3.92
C VAL A 220 5.97 -17.93 -4.28
N ALA A 221 6.32 -17.13 -5.29
CA ALA A 221 7.71 -16.88 -5.67
C ALA A 221 8.49 -16.15 -4.57
N ARG A 222 7.89 -15.17 -3.91
CA ARG A 222 8.49 -14.49 -2.75
C ARG A 222 8.69 -15.44 -1.57
N ARG A 223 7.68 -16.22 -1.20
CA ARG A 223 7.76 -17.22 -0.12
C ARG A 223 8.82 -18.29 -0.38
N THR A 224 8.99 -18.68 -1.65
CA THR A 224 10.05 -19.62 -2.07
C THR A 224 11.39 -18.95 -2.36
N ARG A 225 11.53 -17.66 -2.04
CA ARG A 225 12.77 -16.87 -2.16
C ARG A 225 13.34 -16.78 -3.57
N ARG A 226 12.48 -16.93 -4.59
CA ARG A 226 12.79 -16.69 -6.01
C ARG A 226 12.54 -15.25 -6.43
N MET A 227 11.97 -14.45 -5.55
CA MET A 227 11.67 -13.03 -5.74
C MET A 227 11.95 -12.29 -4.43
N SER A 228 12.54 -11.10 -4.53
CA SER A 228 12.75 -10.24 -3.36
C SER A 228 11.42 -9.67 -2.85
N GLY A 229 11.39 -9.24 -1.58
CA GLY A 229 10.24 -8.58 -1.01
C GLY A 229 9.92 -7.26 -1.73
N LEU A 230 10.95 -6.49 -2.09
CA LEU A 230 10.82 -5.23 -2.83
C LEU A 230 10.17 -5.44 -4.20
N SER A 231 10.63 -6.45 -4.94
CA SER A 231 10.05 -6.79 -6.25
C SER A 231 8.58 -7.21 -6.12
N ALA A 232 8.23 -7.92 -5.04
CA ALA A 232 6.85 -8.29 -4.78
C ALA A 232 5.98 -7.08 -4.40
N LEU A 233 6.49 -6.14 -3.59
CA LEU A 233 5.80 -4.89 -3.28
C LEU A 233 5.49 -4.10 -4.56
N HIS A 234 6.47 -3.97 -5.47
CA HIS A 234 6.26 -3.34 -6.77
C HIS A 234 5.21 -4.09 -7.61
N ALA A 235 5.24 -5.42 -7.61
CA ALA A 235 4.24 -6.24 -8.30
C ALA A 235 2.82 -6.02 -7.74
N TYR A 236 2.65 -6.00 -6.42
CA TYR A 236 1.37 -5.68 -5.78
C TYR A 236 0.88 -4.28 -6.16
N ALA A 237 1.76 -3.28 -6.08
CA ALA A 237 1.43 -1.90 -6.45
C ALA A 237 1.03 -1.78 -7.93
N VAL A 238 1.70 -2.50 -8.84
CA VAL A 238 1.32 -2.58 -10.26
C VAL A 238 -0.05 -3.24 -10.43
N GLY A 239 -0.30 -4.36 -9.74
CA GLY A 239 -1.56 -5.08 -9.81
C GLY A 239 -2.78 -4.26 -9.40
N VAL A 240 -2.63 -3.36 -8.41
CA VAL A 240 -3.73 -2.50 -7.93
C VAL A 240 -3.72 -1.07 -8.50
N GLY A 241 -2.67 -0.70 -9.24
CA GLY A 241 -2.47 0.66 -9.75
C GLY A 241 -2.53 0.80 -11.28
N SER A 242 -2.43 -0.32 -12.01
CA SER A 242 -2.44 -0.36 -13.48
C SER A 242 -3.77 -0.90 -14.02
N SER A 243 -4.00 -0.81 -15.33
CA SER A 243 -5.12 -1.55 -15.94
C SER A 243 -4.84 -3.05 -15.88
N PRO A 244 -5.87 -3.92 -15.77
CA PRO A 244 -5.67 -5.36 -15.67
C PRO A 244 -4.77 -5.94 -16.77
N ALA A 245 -5.00 -5.55 -18.04
CA ALA A 245 -4.17 -5.98 -19.16
C ALA A 245 -2.67 -5.60 -19.03
N ALA A 246 -2.37 -4.41 -18.50
CA ALA A 246 -0.99 -3.95 -18.32
C ALA A 246 -0.32 -4.66 -17.14
N ALA A 247 -1.07 -4.90 -16.05
CA ALA A 247 -0.58 -5.69 -14.93
C ALA A 247 -0.27 -7.12 -15.37
N LEU A 248 -1.19 -7.81 -16.06
CA LEU A 248 -0.99 -9.18 -16.53
C LEU A 248 0.23 -9.32 -17.43
N ALA A 249 0.43 -8.40 -18.39
CA ALA A 249 1.60 -8.40 -19.28
C ALA A 249 2.96 -8.28 -18.55
N LEU A 250 2.96 -7.73 -17.32
CA LEU A 250 4.14 -7.63 -16.47
C LEU A 250 4.29 -8.82 -15.52
N LEU A 251 3.18 -9.36 -15.01
CA LEU A 251 3.16 -10.40 -13.99
C LEU A 251 3.27 -11.83 -14.56
N GLU A 252 2.76 -12.06 -15.78
CA GLU A 252 2.75 -13.36 -16.45
C GLU A 252 4.11 -13.72 -17.07
N GLY A 253 4.47 -15.01 -16.99
CA GLY A 253 5.46 -15.63 -17.88
C GLY A 253 6.93 -15.23 -17.68
N ARG A 254 7.29 -14.50 -16.61
CA ARG A 254 8.67 -14.08 -16.39
C ARG A 254 9.39 -14.92 -15.34
N GLU A 255 10.59 -15.41 -15.68
CA GLU A 255 11.47 -16.06 -14.72
C GLU A 255 11.85 -15.10 -13.59
N ARG A 256 11.44 -15.45 -12.37
CA ARG A 256 11.70 -14.66 -11.17
C ARG A 256 13.07 -15.08 -10.65
N GLY A 257 14.06 -14.24 -10.93
CA GLY A 257 15.48 -14.53 -10.77
C GLY A 257 16.16 -13.66 -9.71
N ALA A 258 15.59 -13.56 -8.51
CA ALA A 258 16.32 -13.03 -7.36
C ALA A 258 16.65 -14.20 -6.42
N ASP A 259 17.93 -14.57 -6.34
CA ASP A 259 18.38 -15.51 -5.31
C ASP A 259 18.58 -14.74 -4.00
N THR A 260 17.64 -14.94 -3.08
CA THR A 260 17.68 -14.38 -1.72
C THR A 260 17.95 -15.46 -0.67
N ALA A 261 18.58 -16.58 -1.07
CA ALA A 261 18.78 -17.74 -0.20
C ALA A 261 19.59 -17.44 1.07
N ASP A 262 20.51 -16.49 1.04
CA ASP A 262 21.36 -16.11 2.18
C ASP A 262 20.76 -15.00 3.06
N ALA A 263 19.67 -14.37 2.64
CA ALA A 263 19.03 -13.29 3.40
C ALA A 263 18.16 -13.84 4.54
N LEU A 264 18.08 -13.10 5.65
CA LEU A 264 17.16 -13.43 6.76
C LEU A 264 15.70 -13.25 6.29
N PRO A 265 14.87 -14.31 6.23
CA PRO A 265 13.46 -14.16 5.86
C PRO A 265 12.67 -13.52 7.01
N VAL A 266 12.09 -12.36 6.76
CA VAL A 266 11.34 -11.54 7.73
C VAL A 266 9.87 -11.47 7.33
N PHE A 267 8.97 -11.64 8.29
CA PHE A 267 7.57 -11.27 8.15
C PHE A 267 7.40 -9.84 8.66
N LEU A 268 6.76 -8.98 7.86
CA LEU A 268 6.55 -7.57 8.20
C LEU A 268 5.13 -7.34 8.74
N THR A 269 5.00 -6.62 9.83
CA THR A 269 3.71 -6.20 10.40
C THR A 269 3.72 -4.73 10.79
N GLY A 270 2.53 -4.18 11.02
CA GLY A 270 2.31 -2.81 11.47
C GLY A 270 1.89 -1.86 10.36
N SER A 271 2.42 -0.65 10.38
CA SER A 271 2.06 0.44 9.49
C SER A 271 2.44 0.13 8.03
N ALA A 272 1.50 0.31 7.10
CA ALA A 272 1.72 0.03 5.69
C ALA A 272 2.68 1.03 5.04
N PRO A 273 3.65 0.63 4.20
CA PRO A 273 4.69 1.52 3.71
C PRO A 273 4.14 2.71 2.91
N ILE A 274 4.81 3.86 3.02
CA ILE A 274 4.52 5.06 2.22
C ILE A 274 5.07 4.81 0.79
N GLY A 275 6.38 4.60 0.66
CA GLY A 275 7.04 4.22 -0.59
C GLY A 275 7.76 2.88 -0.51
N ASP A 276 8.80 2.71 -1.32
CA ASP A 276 9.57 1.47 -1.39
C ASP A 276 10.85 1.49 -0.52
N GLU A 277 11.11 2.60 0.16
CA GLU A 277 12.33 2.87 0.91
C GLU A 277 12.51 1.91 2.09
N LEU A 278 11.42 1.58 2.79
CA LEU A 278 11.44 0.62 3.90
C LEU A 278 11.94 -0.76 3.42
N TYR A 279 11.42 -1.24 2.29
CA TYR A 279 11.80 -2.53 1.73
C TYR A 279 13.25 -2.51 1.25
N ARG A 280 13.68 -1.42 0.60
CA ARG A 280 15.10 -1.23 0.24
C ARG A 280 16.01 -1.27 1.46
N ALA A 281 15.64 -0.58 2.55
CA ALA A 281 16.42 -0.56 3.78
C ALA A 281 16.54 -1.96 4.44
N ILE A 282 15.44 -2.73 4.46
CA ILE A 282 15.42 -4.11 4.97
C ILE A 282 16.32 -5.01 4.11
N GLU A 283 16.20 -4.93 2.79
CA GLU A 283 16.98 -5.77 1.87
C GLU A 283 18.47 -5.42 1.85
N ASP A 284 18.81 -4.14 1.90
CA ASP A 284 20.21 -3.66 1.98
C ASP A 284 20.88 -4.08 3.30
N ALA A 285 20.10 -4.28 4.37
CA ALA A 285 20.58 -4.81 5.66
C ALA A 285 20.75 -6.36 5.65
N GLY A 286 20.45 -7.02 4.53
CA GLY A 286 20.61 -8.46 4.32
C GLY A 286 19.48 -9.31 4.91
N ALA A 287 18.28 -8.74 5.02
CA ALA A 287 17.04 -9.48 5.21
C ALA A 287 16.25 -9.52 3.89
N VAL A 288 15.16 -10.29 3.85
CA VAL A 288 14.21 -10.29 2.74
C VAL A 288 12.81 -10.42 3.33
N VAL A 289 11.90 -9.55 2.91
CA VAL A 289 10.49 -9.64 3.32
C VAL A 289 9.86 -10.82 2.58
N VAL A 290 9.39 -11.83 3.31
CA VAL A 290 8.79 -13.05 2.73
C VAL A 290 7.26 -13.09 2.83
N GLY A 291 6.69 -12.17 3.61
CA GLY A 291 5.26 -11.93 3.74
C GLY A 291 5.01 -10.70 4.60
N GLU A 292 3.79 -10.17 4.54
CA GLU A 292 3.38 -9.02 5.34
C GLU A 292 1.88 -9.06 5.67
N ASP A 293 1.43 -8.24 6.63
CA ASP A 293 0.01 -8.09 6.98
C ASP A 293 -0.54 -6.66 6.81
N HIS A 294 0.17 -5.82 6.07
CA HIS A 294 -0.28 -4.48 5.71
C HIS A 294 -1.00 -4.44 4.36
N ASP A 295 -1.85 -3.45 4.16
CA ASP A 295 -2.81 -3.38 3.06
C ASP A 295 -2.21 -3.22 1.64
N TRP A 296 -0.94 -2.85 1.51
CA TRP A 296 -0.19 -2.82 0.24
C TRP A 296 0.42 -4.16 -0.21
N GLY A 297 0.21 -5.22 0.56
CA GLY A 297 0.89 -6.51 0.39
C GLY A 297 -0.03 -7.71 0.24
N ASP A 298 0.32 -8.82 0.90
CA ASP A 298 -0.45 -10.07 0.92
C ASP A 298 -1.96 -9.91 1.18
N PRO A 299 -2.42 -8.99 2.07
CA PRO A 299 -3.84 -8.75 2.26
C PRO A 299 -4.63 -8.34 1.01
N ILE A 300 -3.98 -7.84 -0.05
CA ILE A 300 -4.65 -7.60 -1.34
C ILE A 300 -5.25 -8.90 -1.90
N LEU A 301 -4.66 -10.06 -1.58
CA LEU A 301 -5.11 -11.37 -2.06
C LEU A 301 -6.29 -11.93 -1.26
N SER A 302 -6.42 -11.54 0.01
CA SER A 302 -7.50 -11.99 0.90
C SER A 302 -8.78 -11.19 0.76
N ASP A 303 -8.80 -10.22 -0.15
CA ASP A 303 -10.03 -9.70 -0.72
C ASP A 303 -10.72 -10.86 -1.46
N LEU A 304 -11.55 -11.63 -0.76
CA LEU A 304 -12.24 -12.83 -1.22
C LEU A 304 -13.27 -12.48 -2.30
N LEU A 305 -12.85 -12.03 -3.49
CA LEU A 305 -13.76 -12.00 -4.62
C LEU A 305 -14.27 -13.43 -4.83
N PRO A 306 -15.59 -13.64 -4.77
CA PRO A 306 -16.17 -14.96 -4.96
C PRO A 306 -15.76 -15.49 -6.33
N GLU A 307 -15.70 -16.81 -6.51
CA GLU A 307 -15.32 -17.37 -7.83
C GLU A 307 -16.28 -16.92 -8.94
N ARG A 308 -17.54 -16.66 -8.58
CA ARG A 308 -18.56 -16.10 -9.45
C ARG A 308 -19.42 -15.13 -8.68
N LEU A 309 -19.81 -14.03 -9.34
CA LEU A 309 -20.78 -13.11 -8.78
C LEU A 309 -22.23 -13.59 -9.02
N PRO A 310 -23.12 -13.46 -8.01
CA PRO A 310 -24.56 -13.70 -8.16
C PRO A 310 -25.16 -12.96 -9.36
N ALA A 311 -26.21 -13.53 -9.97
CA ALA A 311 -26.86 -13.01 -11.19
C ALA A 311 -27.27 -11.53 -11.06
N GLU A 312 -27.91 -11.19 -9.93
CA GLU A 312 -28.47 -9.88 -9.67
C GLU A 312 -27.45 -8.92 -9.03
N LEU A 313 -27.46 -7.65 -9.46
CA LEU A 313 -26.51 -6.64 -8.97
C LEU A 313 -26.57 -6.44 -7.43
N PRO A 314 -27.74 -6.33 -6.77
CA PRO A 314 -27.79 -6.20 -5.30
C PRO A 314 -27.13 -7.38 -4.57
N ASP A 315 -27.31 -8.59 -5.07
CA ASP A 315 -26.69 -9.79 -4.49
C ASP A 315 -25.17 -9.79 -4.74
N ALA A 316 -24.72 -9.34 -5.91
CA ALA A 316 -23.30 -9.16 -6.18
C ALA A 316 -22.65 -8.11 -5.26
N LEU A 317 -23.32 -6.98 -5.01
CA LEU A 317 -22.85 -5.97 -4.05
C LEU A 317 -22.79 -6.53 -2.63
N ARG A 318 -23.78 -7.34 -2.24
CA ARG A 318 -23.79 -8.02 -0.95
C ARG A 318 -22.60 -9.00 -0.81
N GLU A 319 -22.29 -9.78 -1.84
CA GLU A 319 -21.13 -10.68 -1.83
C GLU A 319 -19.80 -9.90 -1.76
N LEU A 320 -19.69 -8.78 -2.47
CA LEU A 320 -18.53 -7.90 -2.34
C LEU A 320 -18.40 -7.33 -0.92
N ALA A 321 -19.50 -6.90 -0.30
CA ALA A 321 -19.50 -6.44 1.09
C ALA A 321 -19.12 -7.56 2.08
N LEU A 322 -19.58 -8.80 1.83
CA LEU A 322 -19.23 -9.97 2.63
C LEU A 322 -17.73 -10.30 2.53
N SER A 323 -17.17 -10.25 1.32
CA SER A 323 -15.76 -10.52 1.09
C SER A 323 -14.82 -9.62 1.90
N ARG A 324 -15.23 -8.36 2.11
CA ARG A 324 -14.48 -7.37 2.89
C ARG A 324 -14.60 -7.61 4.39
N LEU A 325 -15.81 -7.94 4.85
CA LEU A 325 -16.08 -8.26 6.25
C LEU A 325 -15.26 -9.46 6.75
N HIS A 326 -14.96 -10.41 5.85
CA HIS A 326 -14.23 -11.64 6.15
C HIS A 326 -12.80 -11.68 5.58
N GLY A 327 -12.26 -10.55 5.13
CA GLY A 327 -10.88 -10.43 4.63
C GLY A 327 -9.83 -10.57 5.74
N ASP A 328 -8.54 -10.48 5.37
CA ASP A 328 -7.46 -10.58 6.37
C ASP A 328 -7.60 -9.52 7.47
N PRO A 329 -7.40 -9.90 8.75
CA PRO A 329 -7.49 -8.97 9.86
C PRO A 329 -6.56 -7.75 9.73
N ALA A 330 -7.08 -6.54 9.92
CA ALA A 330 -6.32 -5.28 9.96
C ALA A 330 -6.29 -4.65 11.37
N SER A 331 -5.21 -3.96 11.75
CA SER A 331 -5.03 -3.45 13.13
C SER A 331 -6.16 -2.53 13.57
N ALA A 332 -6.66 -1.70 12.66
CA ALA A 332 -7.70 -0.71 12.96
C ALA A 332 -9.13 -1.29 12.96
N SER A 333 -9.35 -2.46 12.35
CA SER A 333 -10.70 -3.00 12.14
C SER A 333 -10.95 -4.36 12.78
N SER A 334 -9.92 -5.03 13.29
CA SER A 334 -9.99 -6.39 13.81
C SER A 334 -9.59 -6.50 15.27
N THR A 335 -9.97 -7.61 15.91
CA THR A 335 -9.54 -7.87 17.29
C THR A 335 -8.04 -8.18 17.35
N MET A 336 -7.39 -7.80 18.46
CA MET A 336 -5.98 -8.12 18.72
C MET A 336 -5.70 -9.63 18.65
N ALA A 337 -6.67 -10.46 19.05
CA ALA A 337 -6.55 -11.92 18.98
C ALA A 337 -6.55 -12.43 17.53
N ALA A 338 -7.47 -11.92 16.69
CA ALA A 338 -7.51 -12.26 15.27
C ALA A 338 -6.23 -11.81 14.55
N ARG A 339 -5.76 -10.59 14.82
CA ARG A 339 -4.49 -10.06 14.30
C ARG A 339 -3.31 -10.95 14.65
N ALA A 340 -3.14 -11.27 15.94
CA ALA A 340 -2.03 -12.12 16.37
C ALA A 340 -2.08 -13.54 15.79
N ALA A 341 -3.28 -14.12 15.63
CA ALA A 341 -3.45 -15.41 14.99
C ALA A 341 -3.13 -15.38 13.48
N ALA A 342 -3.51 -14.31 12.79
CA ALA A 342 -3.20 -14.09 11.38
C ALA A 342 -1.69 -13.88 11.18
N THR A 343 -1.05 -13.02 11.98
CA THR A 343 0.41 -12.80 11.93
C THR A 343 1.17 -14.10 12.19
N ARG A 344 0.78 -14.90 13.19
CA ARG A 344 1.39 -16.22 13.44
C ARG A 344 1.23 -17.14 12.23
N SER A 345 0.02 -17.27 11.69
CA SER A 345 -0.25 -18.08 10.50
C SER A 345 0.60 -17.62 9.31
N GLY A 346 0.77 -16.31 9.13
CA GLY A 346 1.63 -15.71 8.11
C GLY A 346 3.11 -16.05 8.29
N VAL A 347 3.63 -15.93 9.51
CA VAL A 347 5.01 -16.33 9.87
C VAL A 347 5.24 -17.82 9.56
N GLU A 348 4.32 -18.69 9.98
CA GLU A 348 4.41 -20.13 9.75
C GLU A 348 4.33 -20.48 8.24
N ALA A 349 3.37 -19.92 7.52
CA ALA A 349 3.16 -20.19 6.09
C ALA A 349 4.29 -19.68 5.20
N THR A 350 4.93 -18.58 5.58
CA THR A 350 6.05 -17.98 4.84
C THR A 350 7.41 -18.54 5.28
N ARG A 351 7.45 -19.32 6.37
CA ARG A 351 8.68 -19.76 7.04
C ARG A 351 9.61 -18.60 7.39
N ALA A 352 9.03 -17.47 7.77
CA ALA A 352 9.80 -16.36 8.28
C ALA A 352 10.59 -16.80 9.52
N ARG A 353 11.83 -16.32 9.63
CA ARG A 353 12.71 -16.57 10.78
C ARG A 353 12.71 -15.42 11.77
N ALA A 354 12.11 -14.28 11.41
CA ALA A 354 11.93 -13.15 12.29
C ALA A 354 10.64 -12.39 11.96
N LEU A 355 10.10 -11.71 12.97
CA LEU A 355 8.96 -10.79 12.86
C LEU A 355 9.44 -9.36 13.10
N LEU A 356 9.25 -8.47 12.13
CA LEU A 356 9.57 -7.05 12.26
C LEU A 356 8.27 -6.25 12.28
N SER A 357 8.02 -5.53 13.38
CA SER A 357 6.94 -4.56 13.47
C SER A 357 7.47 -3.17 13.17
N ILE A 358 6.85 -2.48 12.21
CA ILE A 358 7.15 -1.09 11.85
C ILE A 358 5.93 -0.26 12.22
N VAL A 359 6.10 0.74 13.09
CA VAL A 359 4.98 1.59 13.53
C VAL A 359 5.32 3.06 13.36
N ARG A 360 4.68 3.72 12.39
CA ARG A 360 4.94 5.14 12.11
C ARG A 360 4.47 6.06 13.25
N PRO A 361 5.00 7.28 13.34
CA PRO A 361 4.40 8.31 14.17
C PRO A 361 2.91 8.47 13.86
N HIS A 362 2.08 8.52 14.90
CA HIS A 362 0.64 8.76 14.81
C HIS A 362 -0.19 7.70 14.06
N ASP A 363 0.39 6.55 13.72
CA ASP A 363 -0.36 5.33 13.39
C ASP A 363 -0.43 4.43 14.63
N GLU A 364 -1.41 4.69 15.49
CA GLU A 364 -1.47 4.05 16.81
C GLU A 364 -2.04 2.64 16.78
N ALA A 365 -2.82 2.27 15.75
CA ALA A 365 -3.54 1.00 15.72
C ALA A 365 -2.62 -0.23 15.88
N PRO A 366 -1.47 -0.32 15.18
CA PRO A 366 -0.50 -1.42 15.38
C PRO A 366 0.09 -1.54 16.79
N LEU A 367 0.13 -0.45 17.57
CA LEU A 367 0.68 -0.50 18.94
C LEU A 367 -0.19 -1.36 19.86
N TRP A 368 -1.50 -1.42 19.58
CA TRP A 368 -2.44 -2.13 20.42
C TRP A 368 -2.33 -3.65 20.25
N ASP A 369 -2.11 -4.16 19.03
CA ASP A 369 -2.05 -5.60 18.76
C ASP A 369 -0.63 -6.21 18.88
N TRP A 370 0.43 -5.40 18.81
CA TRP A 370 1.83 -5.86 18.86
C TRP A 370 2.13 -6.80 20.03
N LYS A 371 1.69 -6.46 21.25
CA LYS A 371 1.94 -7.29 22.44
C LYS A 371 1.46 -8.72 22.22
N ARG A 372 0.31 -8.91 21.57
CA ARG A 372 -0.27 -10.23 21.34
C ARG A 372 0.39 -10.94 20.16
N GLN A 373 0.74 -10.21 19.11
CA GLN A 373 1.49 -10.74 17.97
C GLN A 373 2.84 -11.32 18.42
N ARG A 374 3.64 -10.57 19.19
CA ARG A 374 4.95 -11.03 19.65
C ARG A 374 4.89 -12.26 20.57
N GLU A 375 3.83 -12.40 21.36
CA GLU A 375 3.59 -13.57 22.23
C GLU A 375 3.31 -14.83 21.41
N LEU A 376 2.71 -14.69 20.22
CA LEU A 376 2.30 -15.80 19.35
C LEU A 376 3.24 -16.05 18.15
N ALA A 377 4.13 -15.12 17.83
CA ALA A 377 4.97 -15.16 16.64
C ALA A 377 5.87 -16.41 16.56
N GLY A 378 6.34 -16.91 17.70
CA GLY A 378 7.21 -18.11 17.76
C GLY A 378 8.61 -17.93 17.16
N VAL A 379 8.98 -16.69 16.80
CA VAL A 379 10.27 -16.33 16.19
C VAL A 379 10.86 -15.07 16.88
N PRO A 380 12.18 -14.81 16.75
CA PRO A 380 12.77 -13.53 17.12
C PRO A 380 11.98 -12.36 16.54
N HIS A 381 11.75 -11.33 17.35
CA HIS A 381 10.88 -10.22 16.97
C HIS A 381 11.39 -8.88 17.50
N LEU A 382 11.14 -7.81 16.75
CA LEU A 382 11.56 -6.46 17.10
C LEU A 382 10.54 -5.43 16.58
N GLU A 383 10.28 -4.39 17.37
CA GLU A 383 9.43 -3.25 17.00
C GLU A 383 10.29 -2.00 16.78
N VAL A 384 10.19 -1.40 15.60
CA VAL A 384 10.75 -0.08 15.28
C VAL A 384 9.58 0.88 15.17
N ARG A 385 9.60 1.96 15.96
CA ARG A 385 8.44 2.86 16.10
C ARG A 385 8.78 4.34 16.09
N GLY A 386 7.77 5.16 15.82
CA GLY A 386 7.90 6.62 15.77
C GLY A 386 8.88 7.02 14.67
N GLU A 387 9.66 8.08 14.90
CA GLU A 387 10.63 8.59 13.91
C GLU A 387 11.64 7.51 13.48
N ALA A 388 11.97 6.55 14.36
CA ALA A 388 12.87 5.45 14.02
C ALA A 388 12.28 4.50 12.95
N ALA A 389 10.95 4.39 12.85
CA ALA A 389 10.30 3.58 11.83
C ALA A 389 10.50 4.14 10.41
N GLU A 390 10.84 5.43 10.30
CA GLU A 390 11.10 6.13 9.04
C GLU A 390 12.60 6.35 8.78
N ASP A 391 13.47 6.00 9.72
CA ASP A 391 14.93 6.08 9.56
C ASP A 391 15.50 4.74 9.05
N PRO A 392 16.00 4.68 7.80
CA PRO A 392 16.63 3.48 7.25
C PRO A 392 17.77 2.92 8.12
N SER A 393 18.48 3.78 8.86
CA SER A 393 19.59 3.36 9.73
C SER A 393 19.08 2.61 10.96
N ALA A 394 17.97 3.07 11.55
CA ALA A 394 17.33 2.39 12.67
C ALA A 394 16.73 1.05 12.26
N VAL A 395 16.07 1.00 11.08
CA VAL A 395 15.59 -0.26 10.49
C VAL A 395 16.75 -1.23 10.25
N ALA A 396 17.87 -0.77 9.69
CA ALA A 396 19.03 -1.61 9.46
C ALA A 396 19.66 -2.14 10.77
N ALA A 397 19.68 -1.33 11.83
CA ALA A 397 20.14 -1.75 13.15
C ALA A 397 19.25 -2.87 13.72
N ALA A 398 17.92 -2.70 13.63
CA ALA A 398 16.95 -3.71 14.04
C ALA A 398 17.13 -5.05 13.28
N ILE A 399 17.38 -5.00 11.97
CA ILE A 399 17.71 -6.20 11.19
C ILE A 399 19.00 -6.86 11.70
N GLY A 400 20.02 -6.07 12.04
CA GLY A 400 21.25 -6.57 12.64
C GLY A 400 21.02 -7.35 13.94
N GLU A 401 20.15 -6.84 14.81
CA GLU A 401 19.75 -7.51 16.06
C GLU A 401 18.98 -8.81 15.79
N LEU A 402 18.00 -8.79 14.88
CA LEU A 402 17.23 -9.99 14.51
C LEU A 402 18.11 -11.08 13.91
N ARG A 403 19.12 -10.70 13.10
CA ARG A 403 20.11 -11.62 12.53
C ARG A 403 21.02 -12.24 13.59
N ALA A 404 21.33 -11.52 14.67
CA ALA A 404 22.11 -12.05 15.77
C ALA A 404 21.29 -13.04 16.65
N ALA A 405 19.96 -12.89 16.66
CA ALA A 405 19.06 -13.72 17.45
C ALA A 405 18.51 -14.95 16.70
N SER A 406 18.61 -14.98 15.37
CA SER A 406 18.11 -16.03 14.47
C SER A 406 19.17 -17.06 14.15
#